data_AF-A0AAW1DIG6-F1
#
_entry.id   AF-A0AAW1DIG6-F1
#
_cell.length_a   1.000
_cell.length_b   1.000
_cell.length_c   1.000
_cell.angle_alpha   90.00
_cell.angle_beta   90.00
_cell.angle_gamma   90.00
#
_symmetry.space_group_name_H-M   'P 1'
#
loop_
_entity.id
_entity.type
_entity.pdbx_description
1 polymer ?
#
loop_
_entity_poly.entity_id
_entity_poly.type
_entity_poly.pdbx_seq_one_letter_code
_entity_poly.pdbx_strand_id
1 'polypeptide(L)'
;MCVLILDLSHDLGFEDLNESDVLDLLAADREPLSYEELIQLQAEPAIDEDTEPVVSKQLTSKIMSSAFSYFEQGINILLENDPDVERSANVSRGINSAITCYKSLKEEIDKKARQTTLDNFFKPPSQNDGDSDL
;
A
#
# COMPACT_ATOMS: atom_id res chain seq x y z
N MET A 1 20.96 42.31 -4.26
CA MET A 1 19.93 41.26 -4.13
C MET A 1 20.52 39.91 -4.49
N CYS A 2 21.15 39.75 -5.66
CA CYS A 2 21.83 38.50 -6.05
C CYS A 2 22.96 38.07 -5.10
N VAL A 3 23.79 39.00 -4.62
CA VAL A 3 24.88 38.70 -3.66
C VAL A 3 24.37 38.00 -2.39
N LEU A 4 23.26 38.46 -1.81
CA LEU A 4 22.67 37.84 -0.60
C LEU A 4 22.10 36.44 -0.86
N ILE A 5 21.60 36.19 -2.08
CA ILE A 5 21.08 34.88 -2.49
C ILE A 5 22.25 33.91 -2.68
N LEU A 6 23.34 34.36 -3.30
CA LEU A 6 24.55 33.57 -3.49
C LEU A 6 25.20 33.21 -2.15
N ASP A 7 25.40 34.18 -1.27
CA ASP A 7 25.98 33.96 0.06
C ASP A 7 25.18 32.90 0.85
N LEU A 8 23.85 33.03 0.88
CA LEU A 8 22.99 32.06 1.54
C LEU A 8 23.04 30.67 0.89
N SER A 9 23.11 30.62 -0.44
CA SER A 9 23.14 29.35 -1.16
C SER A 9 24.46 28.60 -0.94
N HIS A 10 25.57 29.34 -0.89
CA HIS A 10 26.89 28.79 -0.56
C HIS A 10 26.92 28.28 0.88
N ASP A 11 26.33 29.00 1.84
CA ASP A 11 26.17 28.55 3.23
C ASP A 11 25.36 27.24 3.34
N LEU A 12 24.45 26.98 2.39
CA LEU A 12 23.66 25.75 2.31
C LEU A 12 24.35 24.64 1.48
N GLY A 13 25.58 24.87 1.01
CA GLY A 13 26.39 23.88 0.30
C GLY A 13 26.26 23.90 -1.23
N PHE A 14 25.66 24.93 -1.82
CA PHE A 14 25.53 25.07 -3.28
C PHE A 14 26.64 25.96 -3.87
N GLU A 15 27.91 25.55 -3.70
CA GLU A 15 29.11 26.35 -4.03
C GLU A 15 29.26 26.68 -5.53
N ASP A 16 28.66 25.88 -6.41
CA ASP A 16 28.76 26.05 -7.87
C ASP A 16 27.78 27.08 -8.46
N LEU A 17 26.87 27.64 -7.64
CA LEU A 17 25.93 28.66 -8.09
C LEU A 17 26.63 30.01 -8.31
N ASN A 18 26.43 30.60 -9.49
CA ASN A 18 26.98 31.89 -9.87
C ASN A 18 25.88 32.94 -10.15
N GLU A 19 26.30 34.20 -10.31
CA GLU A 19 25.36 35.31 -10.49
C GLU A 19 24.51 35.20 -11.77
N SER A 20 25.05 34.60 -12.84
CA SER A 20 24.29 34.37 -14.09
C SER A 20 23.12 33.43 -13.84
N ASP A 21 23.34 32.35 -13.08
CA ASP A 21 22.29 31.36 -12.78
C ASP A 21 21.12 32.01 -12.02
N VAL A 22 21.44 32.89 -11.07
CA VAL A 22 20.44 33.64 -10.29
C VAL A 22 19.69 34.63 -11.18
N LEU A 23 20.39 35.31 -12.08
CA LEU A 23 19.77 36.28 -12.99
C LEU A 23 18.88 35.59 -14.03
N ASP A 24 19.30 34.44 -14.57
CA ASP A 24 18.51 33.66 -15.52
C ASP A 24 17.24 33.13 -14.84
N LEU A 25 17.32 32.68 -13.58
CA LEU A 25 16.16 32.28 -12.79
C LEU A 25 15.20 33.44 -12.50
N LEU A 26 15.72 34.63 -12.18
CA LEU A 26 14.90 35.81 -11.94
C LEU A 26 14.27 36.36 -13.22
N ALA A 27 14.92 36.16 -14.37
CA ALA A 27 14.44 36.53 -15.68
C ALA A 27 13.47 35.51 -16.28
N ALA A 28 13.45 34.28 -15.77
CA ALA A 28 12.50 33.26 -16.17
C ALA A 28 11.08 33.70 -15.80
N ASP A 29 10.26 33.99 -16.82
CA ASP A 29 8.85 34.29 -16.62
C ASP A 29 8.16 33.02 -16.14
N ARG A 30 7.76 33.01 -14.87
CA ARG A 30 7.11 31.86 -14.27
C ARG A 30 5.62 31.93 -14.59
N GLU A 31 5.27 31.56 -15.82
CA GLU A 31 3.87 31.39 -16.18
C GLU A 31 3.24 30.37 -15.21
N PRO A 32 2.07 30.70 -14.64
CA PRO A 32 1.37 29.75 -13.79
C PRO A 32 1.01 28.53 -14.63
N LEU A 33 1.30 27.34 -14.10
CA LEU A 33 0.93 26.09 -14.75
C LEU A 33 -0.55 26.10 -15.13
N SER A 34 -0.84 25.63 -16.34
CA SER A 34 -2.21 25.45 -16.77
C SER A 34 -2.90 24.37 -15.93
N TYR A 35 -4.23 24.39 -15.91
CA TYR A 35 -5.03 23.41 -15.18
C TYR A 35 -4.72 21.96 -15.60
N GLU A 36 -4.45 21.72 -16.88
CA GLU A 36 -4.13 20.39 -17.40
C GLU A 36 -2.75 19.91 -16.97
N GLU A 37 -1.75 20.80 -16.88
CA GLU A 37 -0.41 20.49 -16.36
C GLU A 37 -0.44 20.19 -14.86
N LEU A 38 -1.30 20.88 -14.09
CA LEU A 38 -1.52 20.58 -12.68
C LEU A 38 -2.13 19.19 -12.47
N ILE A 39 -3.08 18.79 -13.32
CA ILE A 39 -3.66 17.44 -13.29
C ILE A 39 -2.60 16.38 -13.62
N GLN A 40 -1.75 16.62 -14.62
CA GLN A 40 -0.68 15.71 -15.00
C GLN A 40 0.35 15.52 -13.88
N LEU A 41 0.77 16.61 -13.21
CA LEU A 41 1.65 16.52 -12.04
C LEU A 41 1.03 15.77 -10.85
N GLN A 42 -0.29 15.85 -10.68
CA GLN A 42 -0.99 15.07 -9.65
C GLN A 42 -1.15 13.59 -10.03
N ALA A 43 -1.06 13.27 -11.32
CA ALA A 43 -1.12 11.92 -11.86
C ALA A 43 0.26 11.25 -11.95
N GLU A 44 1.35 12.02 -11.97
CA GLU A 44 2.71 11.51 -11.82
C GLU A 44 2.86 10.93 -10.40
N PRO A 45 3.12 9.61 -10.24
CA PRO A 45 3.48 9.08 -8.94
C PRO A 45 4.80 9.73 -8.52
N ALA A 46 4.87 10.28 -7.31
CA ALA A 46 6.13 10.71 -6.74
C ALA A 46 7.08 9.49 -6.73
N ILE A 47 8.00 9.43 -7.69
CA ILE A 47 9.13 8.51 -7.65
C ILE A 47 10.10 9.14 -6.65
N ASP A 48 9.82 8.93 -5.38
CA ASP A 48 10.77 9.15 -4.31
C ASP A 48 11.78 7.99 -4.39
N GLU A 49 12.98 8.28 -4.91
CA GLU A 49 14.03 7.32 -5.25
C GLU A 49 14.59 6.59 -4.00
N ASP A 50 14.13 6.95 -2.80
CA ASP A 50 14.45 6.31 -1.51
C ASP A 50 13.27 5.55 -0.85
N THR A 51 12.16 5.31 -1.56
CA THR A 51 11.06 4.52 -0.99
C THR A 51 11.40 3.03 -1.03
N GLU A 52 11.90 2.48 0.09
CA GLU A 52 11.84 1.04 0.34
C GLU A 52 10.43 0.53 -0.01
N PRO A 53 10.27 -0.61 -0.71
CA PRO A 53 8.95 -1.06 -1.15
C PRO A 53 8.06 -1.20 0.07
N VAL A 54 7.06 -0.32 0.19
CA VAL A 54 6.08 -0.36 1.27
C VAL A 54 5.32 -1.67 1.11
N VAL A 55 5.76 -2.70 1.84
CA VAL A 55 5.07 -3.98 1.91
C VAL A 55 3.75 -3.71 2.62
N SER A 56 2.70 -3.45 1.83
CA SER A 56 1.36 -3.27 2.36
C SER A 56 1.01 -4.49 3.21
N LYS A 57 0.65 -4.28 4.48
CA LYS A 57 0.25 -5.37 5.37
C LYS A 57 -1.07 -5.93 4.85
N GLN A 58 -1.03 -7.14 4.28
CA GLN A 58 -2.21 -7.81 3.73
C GLN A 58 -2.68 -8.94 4.64
N LEU A 59 -3.96 -8.92 5.01
CA LEU A 59 -4.64 -10.06 5.62
C LEU A 59 -5.01 -11.07 4.55
N THR A 60 -4.12 -12.04 4.30
CA THR A 60 -4.40 -13.15 3.39
C THR A 60 -5.18 -14.25 4.09
N SER A 61 -5.92 -15.07 3.33
CA SER A 61 -6.65 -16.23 3.86
C SER A 61 -5.75 -17.18 4.66
N LYS A 62 -4.49 -17.36 4.22
CA LYS A 62 -3.48 -18.17 4.93
C LYS A 62 -3.09 -17.58 6.29
N ILE A 63 -2.84 -16.27 6.35
CA ILE A 63 -2.50 -15.57 7.59
C ILE A 63 -3.66 -15.66 8.59
N MET A 64 -4.89 -15.44 8.12
CA MET A 64 -6.09 -15.54 8.97
C MET A 64 -6.30 -16.95 9.51
N SER A 65 -6.11 -17.97 8.66
CA SER A 65 -6.20 -19.38 9.09
C SER A 65 -5.17 -19.71 10.17
N SER A 66 -3.94 -19.18 10.04
CA SER A 66 -2.88 -19.37 11.02
C SER A 66 -3.24 -18.69 12.36
N ALA A 67 -3.74 -17.46 12.31
CA ALA A 67 -4.21 -16.74 13.50
C ALA A 67 -5.34 -17.48 14.23
N PHE A 68 -6.33 -17.98 13.49
CA PHE A 68 -7.43 -18.76 14.07
C PHE A 68 -6.94 -20.05 14.74
N SER A 69 -5.97 -20.75 14.13
CA SER A 69 -5.36 -21.92 14.76
C SER A 69 -4.67 -21.58 16.09
N TYR A 70 -4.01 -20.44 16.20
CA TYR A 70 -3.41 -20.01 17.48
C TYR A 70 -4.46 -19.68 18.54
N PHE A 71 -5.58 -19.05 18.17
CA PHE A 71 -6.67 -18.81 19.10
C PHE A 71 -7.28 -20.11 19.60
N GLU A 72 -7.53 -21.08 18.72
CA GLU A 72 -8.06 -22.39 19.11
C GLU A 72 -7.11 -23.14 20.05
N GLN A 73 -5.82 -23.13 19.76
CA GLN A 73 -4.81 -23.72 20.65
C GLN A 73 -4.81 -23.06 22.04
N GLY A 74 -4.81 -21.73 22.09
CA GLY A 74 -4.87 -20.99 23.36
C GLY A 74 -6.15 -21.28 24.14
N ILE A 75 -7.30 -21.33 23.46
CA ILE A 75 -8.59 -21.69 24.07
C ILE A 75 -8.54 -23.10 24.65
N ASN A 76 -8.03 -24.08 23.91
CA ASN A 76 -7.97 -25.47 24.37
C ASN A 76 -7.07 -25.60 25.60
N ILE A 77 -5.92 -24.92 25.63
CA ILE A 77 -5.05 -24.90 26.81
C ILE A 77 -5.80 -24.38 28.03
N LEU A 78 -6.57 -23.29 27.89
CA LEU A 78 -7.36 -22.74 29.01
C LEU A 78 -8.48 -23.69 29.45
N LEU A 79 -9.20 -24.30 28.51
CA LEU A 79 -10.27 -25.24 28.83
C LEU A 79 -9.76 -26.50 29.54
N GLU A 80 -8.56 -26.97 29.19
CA GLU A 80 -7.97 -28.19 29.77
C GLU A 80 -7.32 -27.95 31.14
N ASN A 81 -6.76 -26.75 31.36
CA ASN A 81 -5.91 -26.49 32.54
C ASN A 81 -6.56 -25.57 33.59
N ASP A 82 -7.68 -24.90 33.28
CA ASP A 82 -8.36 -24.04 34.26
C ASP A 82 -9.25 -24.88 35.19
N PRO A 83 -9.02 -24.88 36.52
CA PRO A 83 -9.90 -25.54 37.48
C PRO A 83 -11.32 -24.95 37.51
N ASP A 84 -11.48 -23.70 37.06
CA ASP A 84 -12.77 -23.02 36.93
C ASP A 84 -13.26 -23.10 35.48
N VAL A 85 -14.12 -24.09 35.22
CA VAL A 85 -14.69 -24.36 33.90
C VAL A 85 -15.56 -23.21 33.41
N GLU A 86 -16.25 -22.49 34.31
CA GLU A 86 -17.14 -21.40 33.91
C GLU A 86 -16.33 -20.21 33.40
N ARG A 87 -15.23 -19.88 34.09
CA ARG A 87 -14.30 -18.83 33.66
C ARG A 87 -13.68 -19.15 32.30
N SER A 88 -13.12 -20.34 32.12
CA SER A 88 -12.50 -20.72 30.84
C SER A 88 -13.52 -20.78 29.69
N ALA A 89 -14.73 -21.28 29.95
CA ALA A 89 -15.82 -21.26 28.98
C ALA A 89 -16.30 -19.84 28.64
N ASN A 90 -16.30 -18.91 29.60
CA ASN A 90 -16.62 -17.51 29.36
C ASN A 90 -15.57 -16.86 28.44
N VAL A 91 -14.28 -17.05 28.74
CA VAL A 91 -13.19 -16.55 27.90
C VAL A 91 -13.26 -17.12 26.48
N SER A 92 -13.49 -18.43 26.33
CA SER A 92 -13.65 -19.07 25.02
C SER A 92 -14.78 -18.44 24.19
N ARG A 93 -15.93 -18.18 24.81
CA ARG A 93 -17.06 -17.49 24.16
C ARG A 93 -16.70 -16.06 23.78
N GLY A 94 -16.04 -15.31 24.67
CA GLY A 94 -15.60 -13.95 24.41
C GLY A 94 -14.65 -13.84 23.22
N ILE A 95 -13.63 -14.70 23.17
CA ILE A 95 -12.68 -14.74 22.04
C ILE A 95 -13.41 -15.07 20.74
N ASN A 96 -14.23 -16.13 20.73
CA ASN A 96 -14.99 -16.53 19.54
C ASN A 96 -15.93 -15.43 19.04
N SER A 97 -16.58 -14.71 19.95
CA SER A 97 -17.40 -13.56 19.61
C SER A 97 -16.56 -12.45 18.98
N ALA A 98 -15.42 -12.10 19.57
CA ALA A 98 -14.56 -11.03 19.08
C ALA A 98 -13.96 -11.31 17.70
N ILE A 99 -13.60 -12.56 17.39
CA ILE A 99 -13.00 -12.92 16.11
C ILE A 99 -14.01 -13.14 14.98
N THR A 100 -15.33 -13.06 15.26
CA THR A 100 -16.38 -13.32 14.26
C THR A 100 -16.28 -12.37 13.06
N CYS A 101 -15.91 -11.10 13.27
CA CYS A 101 -15.70 -10.14 12.18
C CYS A 101 -14.59 -10.59 11.20
N TYR A 102 -13.54 -11.22 11.72
CA TYR A 102 -12.47 -11.76 10.89
C TYR A 102 -12.89 -13.05 10.18
N LYS A 103 -13.76 -13.87 10.77
CA LYS A 103 -14.29 -15.06 10.09
C LYS A 103 -15.06 -14.66 8.82
N SER A 104 -15.97 -13.68 8.93
CA SER A 104 -16.69 -13.12 7.78
C SER A 104 -15.75 -12.49 6.76
N LEU A 105 -14.73 -11.75 7.20
CA LEU A 105 -13.74 -11.18 6.28
C LEU A 105 -12.98 -12.26 5.49
N LYS A 106 -12.60 -13.36 6.14
CA LYS A 106 -11.93 -14.48 5.47
C LYS A 106 -12.84 -15.12 4.41
N GLU A 107 -14.12 -15.30 4.71
CA GLU A 107 -15.10 -15.83 3.75
C GLU A 107 -15.19 -14.94 2.49
N GLU A 108 -15.20 -13.62 2.66
CA GLU A 108 -15.19 -12.66 1.55
C GLU A 108 -13.90 -12.74 0.72
N ILE A 109 -12.74 -12.87 1.38
CA ILE A 109 -11.45 -13.06 0.70
C ILE A 109 -11.47 -14.35 -0.14
N ASP A 110 -11.94 -15.45 0.45
CA ASP A 110 -12.01 -16.76 -0.22
C ASP A 110 -13.00 -16.73 -1.39
N LYS A 111 -14.15 -16.05 -1.24
CA LYS A 111 -15.14 -15.87 -2.31
C LYS A 111 -14.58 -15.08 -3.48
N LYS A 112 -13.89 -13.97 -3.22
CA LYS A 112 -13.23 -13.17 -4.26
C LYS A 112 -12.18 -13.99 -5.01
N ALA A 113 -11.35 -14.75 -4.30
CA ALA A 113 -10.35 -15.61 -4.92
C ALA A 113 -10.98 -16.66 -5.85
N ARG A 114 -12.11 -17.26 -5.45
CA ARG A 114 -12.86 -18.20 -6.30
C ARG A 114 -13.43 -17.51 -7.54
N GLN A 115 -14.01 -16.33 -7.39
CA GLN A 115 -14.56 -15.57 -8.52
C GLN A 115 -13.48 -15.25 -9.56
N THR A 116 -12.33 -14.72 -9.13
CA THR A 116 -11.20 -14.44 -10.02
C THR A 116 -10.71 -15.69 -10.74
N THR A 117 -10.71 -16.85 -10.05
CA THR A 117 -10.31 -18.13 -10.67
C THR A 117 -11.28 -18.54 -11.78
N LEU A 118 -12.60 -18.39 -11.55
CA LEU A 118 -13.62 -18.68 -12.56
C LEU A 118 -13.54 -17.71 -13.74
N ASP A 119 -13.41 -16.41 -13.49
CA ASP A 119 -13.33 -15.39 -14.54
C ASP A 119 -12.13 -15.64 -15.47
N ASN A 120 -10.99 -16.05 -14.89
CA ASN A 120 -9.80 -16.43 -15.66
C ASN A 120 -10.01 -17.71 -16.49
N PHE A 121 -10.77 -18.68 -15.97
CA PHE A 121 -11.07 -19.93 -16.69
C PHE A 121 -11.99 -19.71 -17.89
N PHE A 122 -12.96 -18.80 -17.79
CA PHE A 122 -13.92 -18.50 -18.87
C PHE A 122 -13.42 -17.45 -19.88
N LYS A 123 -12.21 -16.90 -19.69
CA LYS A 123 -11.66 -15.92 -20.62
C LYS A 123 -11.36 -16.57 -21.98
N PRO A 124 -11.91 -16.06 -23.10
CA PRO A 124 -11.63 -16.61 -24.42
C PRO A 124 -10.14 -16.47 -24.77
N PRO A 125 -9.56 -17.42 -25.52
CA PRO A 125 -8.17 -17.35 -25.95
C PRO A 125 -7.98 -16.08 -26.77
N SER A 126 -7.02 -15.24 -26.36
CA SER A 126 -6.63 -14.05 -27.10
C SER A 126 -6.17 -14.47 -28.50
N GLN A 127 -6.95 -14.12 -29.52
CA GLN A 127 -6.48 -14.22 -30.90
C GLN A 127 -5.34 -13.22 -31.06
N ASN A 128 -4.11 -13.72 -31.10
CA ASN A 128 -2.99 -12.97 -31.62
C ASN A 128 -3.20 -12.91 -33.13
N ASP A 129 -3.76 -11.81 -33.60
CA ASP A 129 -3.72 -11.43 -35.02
C ASP A 129 -2.28 -11.05 -35.34
N GLY A 130 -1.48 -12.07 -35.59
CA GLY A 130 -0.28 -11.95 -36.39
C GLY A 130 -0.67 -11.93 -37.85
N ASP A 131 0.01 -11.04 -38.57
CA ASP A 131 0.16 -11.02 -40.02
C ASP A 131 -0.80 -10.11 -40.80
N SER A 132 -0.30 -8.92 -41.11
CA SER A 132 -0.71 -8.14 -42.27
C SER A 132 0.56 -7.63 -42.95
N ASP A 133 1.42 -8.54 -43.38
CA ASP A 133 2.27 -8.29 -44.54
C ASP A 133 1.38 -8.35 -45.79
N LEU A 134 1.16 -7.18 -46.41
CA LEU A 134 0.96 -6.98 -47.85
C LEU A 134 1.09 -5.48 -48.20
#